data_AF-A0A8T4ZFG8-F1
#
_entry.id   AF-A0A8T4ZFG8-F1
#
_cell.length_a   1.000
_cell.length_b   1.000
_cell.length_c   1.000
_cell.angle_alpha   90.00
_cell.angle_beta   90.00
_cell.angle_gamma   90.00
#
_symmetry.space_group_name_H-M   'P 1'
#
loop_
_entity.id
_entity.type
_entity.pdbx_description
1 polymer ?
#
loop_
_entity_poly.entity_id
_entity_poly.type
_entity_poly.pdbx_seq_one_letter_code
_entity_poly.pdbx_strand_id
1 'polypeptide(L)' 'IKSKRKLLKKIVEDVKANHPYKTPEVISLQIVGGSKEYIDWIMKETS' A
#
# COMPACT_ATOMS: atom_id res chain seq x y z
N ILE A 1 -0.21 -4.20 -4.18
CA ILE A 1 0.91 -3.71 -3.35
C ILE A 1 0.63 -4.04 -1.88
N LYS A 2 1.64 -4.38 -1.06
CA LYS A 2 1.51 -4.50 0.40
C LYS A 2 2.28 -3.34 1.02
N SER A 3 1.64 -2.57 1.88
CA SER A 3 2.23 -1.37 2.47
C SER A 3 1.48 -0.95 3.73
N LYS A 4 1.97 0.10 4.39
CA LYS A 4 1.34 0.71 5.57
C LYS A 4 0.22 1.66 5.18
N ARG A 5 -0.83 1.72 6.00
CA ARG A 5 -1.95 2.67 5.83
C ARG A 5 -1.48 4.12 5.66
N LYS A 6 -0.46 4.56 6.42
CA LYS A 6 0.10 5.93 6.35
C LYS A 6 0.62 6.30 4.96
N LEU A 7 0.98 5.33 4.13
CA LEU A 7 1.56 5.54 2.80
C LEU A 7 0.51 5.55 1.68
N LEU A 8 -0.76 5.27 1.98
CA LEU A 8 -1.80 5.13 0.96
C LEU A 8 -1.91 6.36 0.06
N LYS A 9 -1.89 7.57 0.63
CA LYS A 9 -1.98 8.82 -0.15
C LYS A 9 -0.83 8.95 -1.15
N LYS A 10 0.40 8.70 -0.69
CA LYS A 10 1.60 8.70 -1.54
C LYS A 10 1.49 7.67 -2.66
N ILE A 11 1.06 6.45 -2.34
CA ILE A 11 0.87 5.38 -3.34
C ILE A 11 -0.18 5.78 -4.38
N VAL A 12 -1.29 6.40 -3.99
CA VAL A 12 -2.31 6.88 -4.94
C VAL A 12 -1.74 7.94 -5.89
N GLU A 13 -0.95 8.88 -5.36
CA GLU A 13 -0.28 9.91 -6.17
C GLU A 13 0.73 9.29 -7.14
N ASP A 14 1.57 8.38 -6.65
CA ASP A 14 2.57 7.67 -7.47
C ASP A 14 1.88 6.83 -8.58
N VAL A 15 0.79 6.14 -8.27
CA VAL A 15 0.03 5.37 -9.27
C VAL A 15 -0.58 6.32 -10.31
N LYS A 16 -1.20 7.43 -9.90
CA LYS A 16 -1.76 8.40 -10.86
C LYS A 16 -0.71 9.02 -11.78
N ALA A 17 0.50 9.25 -11.28
CA ALA A 17 1.59 9.83 -12.06
C ALA A 17 2.16 8.86 -13.11
N ASN A 18 2.12 7.55 -12.84
CA ASN A 18 2.82 6.54 -13.66
C ASN A 18 1.87 5.59 -14.42
N HIS A 19 0.59 5.54 -14.06
CA HIS A 19 -0.38 4.65 -14.70
C HIS A 19 -0.92 5.28 -16.00
N PRO A 20 -1.04 4.51 -17.11
CA PRO A 20 -1.49 5.05 -18.41
C PRO A 20 -2.96 5.49 -18.45
N TYR A 21 -3.74 5.21 -17.40
CA TYR A 21 -5.16 5.55 -17.35
C TYR A 21 -5.38 6.83 -16.59
N LYS A 22 -6.30 7.66 -17.08
CA LYS A 22 -6.70 8.91 -16.43
C LYS A 22 -7.24 8.70 -15.01
N THR A 23 -7.93 7.57 -14.79
CA THR A 23 -8.51 7.20 -13.49
C THR A 23 -8.15 5.75 -13.17
N PRO A 24 -6.96 5.48 -12.61
CA PRO A 24 -6.57 4.13 -12.22
C PRO A 24 -7.35 3.69 -10.97
N GLU A 25 -7.66 2.39 -10.87
CA GLU A 25 -8.26 1.81 -9.67
C GLU A 25 -7.20 1.64 -8.58
N VAL A 26 -7.44 2.25 -7.42
CA VAL A 26 -6.59 2.08 -6.22
C VAL A 26 -7.49 1.97 -5.00
N ILE A 27 -7.55 0.78 -4.41
CA ILE A 27 -8.34 0.47 -3.22
C ILE A 27 -7.43 -0.14 -2.14
N SER A 28 -7.76 0.11 -0.87
CA SER A 28 -7.06 -0.48 0.27
C SER A 28 -8.01 -1.34 1.10
N LEU A 29 -7.57 -2.54 1.46
CA LEU A 29 -8.30 -3.44 2.35
C LEU A 29 -7.62 -3.49 3.72
N GLN A 30 -8.43 -3.58 4.78
CA GLN A 30 -7.92 -3.70 6.15
C GLN A 30 -7.48 -5.14 6.42
N ILE A 31 -6.24 -5.30 6.92
CA ILE A 31 -5.74 -6.57 7.44
C ILE A 31 -5.95 -6.55 8.96
N VAL A 32 -6.83 -7.43 9.46
CA VAL A 32 -7.19 -7.50 10.89
C VAL A 32 -6.40 -8.54 11.68
N GLY A 33 -5.67 -9.42 10.99
CA GLY A 33 -4.82 -10.46 11.59
C GLY A 33 -3.91 -11.11 10.55
N GLY A 34 -2.89 -11.83 11.03
CA GLY A 34 -1.91 -12.51 10.19
C GLY A 34 -0.69 -12.95 11.00
N SER A 35 0.29 -13.57 10.34
CA SER A 35 1.57 -13.92 10.99
C SER A 35 2.29 -12.66 11.44
N LYS A 36 2.65 -12.61 12.73
CA LYS A 36 3.36 -11.48 13.34
C LYS A 36 4.68 -11.20 12.62
N GLU A 37 5.46 -12.24 12.35
CA GLU A 37 6.77 -12.14 11.70
C GLU A 37 6.67 -11.50 10.31
N TYR A 38 5.63 -11.88 9.55
CA TYR A 38 5.41 -11.34 8.21
C TYR A 38 4.94 -9.88 8.24
N ILE A 39 4.06 -9.55 9.18
CA ILE A 39 3.60 -8.16 9.37
C ILE A 39 4.79 -7.30 9.79
N ASP A 40 5.62 -7.74 10.73
CA ASP A 40 6.81 -7.01 11.18
C ASP A 40 7.81 -6.81 10.04
N TRP A 41 8.00 -7.80 9.17
CA TRP A 41 8.81 -7.67 7.97
C TRP A 41 8.27 -6.58 7.03
N ILE A 42 6.97 -6.58 6.72
CA ILE A 42 6.35 -5.50 5.92
C ILE A 42 6.57 -4.14 6.59
N MET A 43 6.41 -4.07 7.91
CA MET A 43 6.59 -2.84 8.67
C MET A 43 8.03 -2.35 8.61
N LYS A 44 9.03 -3.23 8.55
CA LYS A 44 10.44 -2.87 8.39
C LYS A 44 10.75 -2.35 6.97
N GLU A 45 10.30 -3.07 5.95
CA GLU A 45 10.59 -2.76 4.53
C GLU A 45 9.92 -1.47 4.03
N THR A 46 8.79 -1.08 4.64
CA THR A 46 8.00 0.09 4.20
C THR A 46 8.11 1.27 5.18
N SER A 47 9.30 1.48 5.75
CA SER A 47 9.59 2.50 6.78
C SER A 47 9.27 3.92 6.36
#